data_AF-A0A1C5MYF6-F1
#
_entry.id   AF-A0A1C5MYF6-F1
#
_cell.length_a   1.000
_cell.length_b   1.000
_cell.length_c   1.000
_cell.angle_alpha   90.00
_cell.angle_beta   90.00
_cell.angle_gamma   90.00
#
_symmetry.space_group_name_H-M   'P 1'
#
loop_
_entity.id
_entity.type
_entity.pdbx_description
1 polymer ?
#
loop_
_entity_poly.entity_id
_entity_poly.type
_entity_poly.pdbx_seq_one_letter_code
_entity_poly.pdbx_strand_id
1 'polypeptide(L)'
;MNTREERKKQIKKQLNSMKAAEVKMYHFLLRKTFLSNQDFRIAADGSWEEMTDIIGEQTKQKIDFPMTEIANKELTDIWNLMEQEDFDQKKLKKAECIEQMLTVLSDDTMFEGFCLAFYGEDEEMEMLCRMWNCEEAYLTLASDPVYQKRKAYQKMIRRYTKASVNLYGIVHVLDVEKILMDYEKNFMEQMDGFERVEGCYRNTVMYQPRYHCSCVFQNVIGNGIPDVLTSMDGLVMHMCFKEEYLAETDRMMEHFQAYQGRELGEKELDEFFFGKAEESAYRRLLIARMDKPPYSPDKNEFLKYEDENYREENSSEKQLKRYLAKNYRRNFGKVADKLGMTADQCINDFVEEIYQHTSDRGSLEPKDPNEVIEFVFAGLQGYEISMDINRMNEILSYVMQMVNSVRLWSNNGYTPMELAKMHPVNPENLTVVPGSTMAAEGLKEIEEDLKRMGIQVDTQQTATEVPSFSYPNGLNGTVVKGTKKVYPNDPCPCGSGKKFKKCCGKR
;
A
#
# COMPACT_ATOMS: atom_id res chain seq x y z
N MET A 1 2.89 30.22 32.41
CA MET A 1 1.56 29.66 32.15
C MET A 1 0.62 30.76 31.71
N ASN A 2 0.44 30.90 30.39
CA ASN A 2 -0.71 31.62 29.86
C ASN A 2 -1.99 30.95 30.35
N THR A 3 -2.93 31.74 30.87
CA THR A 3 -4.26 31.22 31.22
C THR A 3 -4.97 30.76 29.95
N ARG A 4 -5.93 29.82 30.05
CA ARG A 4 -6.77 29.37 28.93
C ARG A 4 -7.39 30.54 28.14
N GLU A 5 -7.81 31.58 28.85
CA GLU A 5 -8.32 32.82 28.24
C GLU A 5 -7.28 33.61 27.47
N GLU A 6 -6.05 33.69 27.98
CA GLU A 6 -4.97 34.40 27.30
C GLU A 6 -4.52 33.65 26.03
N ARG A 7 -4.43 32.31 26.11
CA ARG A 7 -4.22 31.45 24.94
C ARG A 7 -5.30 31.68 23.88
N LYS A 8 -6.58 31.69 24.28
CA LYS A 8 -7.71 31.92 23.38
C LYS A 8 -7.62 33.29 22.68
N LYS A 9 -7.26 34.35 23.40
CA LYS A 9 -7.07 35.69 22.83
C LYS A 9 -5.92 35.73 21.82
N GLN A 10 -4.80 35.10 22.14
CA GLN A 10 -3.61 35.03 21.29
C GLN A 10 -3.88 34.30 19.98
N ILE A 11 -4.52 33.15 20.03
CA ILE A 11 -4.95 32.39 18.84
C ILE A 11 -5.94 33.22 18.03
N LYS A 12 -6.93 33.85 18.68
CA LYS A 12 -7.97 34.64 18.00
C LYS A 12 -7.36 35.82 17.24
N LYS A 13 -6.41 36.52 17.85
CA LYS A 13 -5.68 37.61 17.20
C LYS A 13 -4.93 37.11 15.96
N GLN A 14 -4.23 35.98 16.10
CA GLN A 14 -3.47 35.37 15.01
C GLN A 14 -4.35 34.96 13.84
N LEU A 15 -5.41 34.17 14.08
CA LEU A 15 -6.32 33.70 13.03
C LEU A 15 -7.08 34.86 12.34
N ASN A 16 -7.39 35.93 13.06
CA ASN A 16 -8.02 37.11 12.46
C ASN A 16 -7.10 37.82 11.46
N SER A 17 -5.79 37.80 11.68
CA SER A 17 -4.80 38.43 10.79
C SER A 17 -4.62 37.69 9.45
N MET A 18 -4.94 36.40 9.41
CA MET A 18 -4.79 35.55 8.21
C MET A 18 -5.86 35.82 7.15
N LYS A 19 -5.59 35.48 5.89
CA LYS A 19 -6.60 35.56 4.82
C LYS A 19 -7.69 34.52 5.04
N ALA A 20 -8.89 34.79 4.50
CA ALA A 20 -10.02 33.89 4.66
C ALA A 20 -9.77 32.49 4.05
N ALA A 21 -9.05 32.41 2.93
CA ALA A 21 -8.71 31.13 2.30
C ALA A 21 -7.77 30.29 3.19
N GLU A 22 -6.77 30.92 3.81
CA GLU A 22 -5.82 30.26 4.71
C GLU A 22 -6.53 29.72 5.95
N VAL A 23 -7.39 30.53 6.59
CA VAL A 23 -8.18 30.09 7.76
C VAL A 23 -9.07 28.90 7.41
N LYS A 24 -9.73 28.91 6.25
CA LYS A 24 -10.58 27.81 5.83
C LYS A 24 -9.80 26.53 5.58
N MET A 25 -8.60 26.63 5.02
CA MET A 25 -7.70 25.50 4.83
C MET A 25 -7.24 24.91 6.17
N TYR A 26 -6.80 25.75 7.11
CA TYR A 26 -6.40 25.27 8.44
C TYR A 26 -7.57 24.70 9.24
N HIS A 27 -8.75 25.31 9.14
CA HIS A 27 -9.97 24.78 9.73
C HIS A 27 -10.33 23.41 9.15
N PHE A 28 -10.22 23.22 7.83
CA PHE A 28 -10.45 21.93 7.20
C PHE A 28 -9.47 20.86 7.74
N LEU A 29 -8.18 21.16 7.80
CA LEU A 29 -7.15 20.26 8.34
C LEU A 29 -7.45 19.90 9.80
N LEU A 30 -7.70 20.92 10.64
CA LEU A 30 -8.00 20.74 12.05
C LEU A 30 -9.26 19.89 12.24
N ARG A 31 -10.34 20.19 11.52
CA ARG A 31 -11.61 19.48 11.64
C ARG A 31 -11.46 18.02 11.22
N LYS A 32 -10.83 17.73 10.08
CA LYS A 32 -10.62 16.35 9.61
C LYS A 32 -9.74 15.56 10.58
N THR A 33 -8.69 16.18 11.10
CA THR A 33 -7.82 15.54 12.11
C THR A 33 -8.59 15.28 13.41
N PHE A 34 -9.32 16.26 13.93
CA PHE A 34 -10.03 16.12 15.20
C PHE A 34 -11.17 15.11 15.13
N LEU A 35 -11.94 15.09 14.03
CA LEU A 35 -13.01 14.12 13.80
C LEU A 35 -12.48 12.68 13.63
N SER A 36 -11.20 12.50 13.29
CA SER A 36 -10.60 11.16 13.26
C SER A 36 -10.38 10.57 14.66
N ASN A 37 -10.46 11.37 15.72
CA ASN A 37 -10.31 10.88 17.09
C ASN A 37 -11.55 10.08 17.54
N GLN A 38 -11.39 8.75 17.57
CA GLN A 38 -12.50 7.82 17.84
C GLN A 38 -12.96 7.81 19.31
N ASP A 39 -12.13 8.26 20.25
CA ASP A 39 -12.56 8.40 21.65
C ASP A 39 -13.68 9.44 21.81
N PHE A 40 -13.60 10.56 21.05
CA PHE A 40 -14.66 11.56 21.06
C PHE A 40 -15.94 11.05 20.40
N ARG A 41 -15.83 10.28 19.32
CA ARG A 41 -16.99 9.66 18.65
C ARG A 41 -17.73 8.75 19.62
N ILE A 42 -17.02 7.82 20.26
CA ILE A 42 -17.61 6.87 21.22
C ILE A 42 -18.23 7.58 22.42
N ALA A 43 -17.59 8.65 22.91
CA ALA A 43 -18.16 9.46 23.98
C ALA A 43 -19.43 10.21 23.54
N ALA A 44 -19.60 10.49 22.25
CA ALA A 44 -20.70 11.29 21.71
C ALA A 44 -21.89 10.46 21.19
N ASP A 45 -21.65 9.30 20.55
CA ASP A 45 -22.67 8.47 19.90
C ASP A 45 -23.25 7.39 20.82
N GLY A 46 -22.59 7.07 21.93
CA GLY A 46 -23.01 6.01 22.84
C GLY A 46 -22.72 4.59 22.34
N SER A 47 -21.92 4.43 21.27
CA SER A 47 -21.51 3.14 20.66
C SER A 47 -20.59 2.29 21.56
N TRP A 48 -20.41 2.68 22.82
CA TRP A 48 -19.48 2.05 23.74
C TRP A 48 -19.96 0.68 24.23
N GLU A 49 -21.26 0.36 24.25
CA GLU A 49 -21.75 -0.93 24.78
C GLU A 49 -21.23 -2.11 23.96
N GLU A 50 -21.51 -2.14 22.65
CA GLU A 50 -21.02 -3.20 21.74
C GLU A 50 -19.48 -3.26 21.72
N MET A 51 -18.83 -2.10 21.68
CA MET A 51 -17.37 -2.05 21.69
C MET A 51 -16.78 -2.57 23.01
N THR A 52 -17.41 -2.28 24.14
CA THR A 52 -16.95 -2.73 25.47
C THR A 52 -17.06 -4.24 25.60
N ASP A 53 -18.11 -4.83 25.06
CA ASP A 53 -18.26 -6.29 25.05
C ASP A 53 -17.13 -6.94 24.25
N ILE A 54 -16.84 -6.45 23.03
CA ILE A 54 -15.76 -6.99 22.20
C ILE A 54 -14.39 -6.79 22.88
N ILE A 55 -14.12 -5.60 23.46
CA ILE A 55 -12.90 -5.34 24.21
C ILE A 55 -12.79 -6.33 25.38
N GLY A 56 -13.85 -6.50 26.16
CA GLY A 56 -13.89 -7.41 27.30
C GLY A 56 -13.66 -8.87 26.90
N GLU A 57 -14.24 -9.30 25.80
CA GLU A 57 -14.08 -10.65 25.27
C GLU A 57 -12.65 -10.91 24.79
N GLN A 58 -12.05 -9.99 24.04
CA GLN A 58 -10.73 -10.20 23.43
C GLN A 58 -9.56 -9.90 24.37
N THR A 59 -9.65 -8.82 25.17
CA THR A 59 -8.54 -8.34 26.02
C THR A 59 -8.64 -8.82 27.46
N LYS A 60 -9.81 -9.31 27.89
CA LYS A 60 -10.15 -9.60 29.29
C LYS A 60 -10.08 -8.36 30.20
N GLN A 61 -10.04 -7.15 29.63
CA GLN A 61 -10.08 -5.89 30.34
C GLN A 61 -11.49 -5.32 30.37
N LYS A 62 -11.81 -4.58 31.43
CA LYS A 62 -13.07 -3.86 31.55
C LYS A 62 -12.79 -2.37 31.48
N ILE A 63 -13.62 -1.64 30.74
CA ILE A 63 -13.70 -0.18 30.84
C ILE A 63 -14.49 0.14 32.11
N ASP A 64 -13.81 0.68 33.12
CA ASP A 64 -14.33 0.90 34.47
C ASP A 64 -14.51 2.39 34.83
N PHE A 65 -14.42 3.26 33.83
CA PHE A 65 -14.69 4.70 33.95
C PHE A 65 -15.86 5.13 33.05
N PRO A 66 -16.63 6.16 33.42
CA PRO A 66 -17.68 6.71 32.57
C PRO A 66 -17.10 7.50 31.39
N MET A 67 -17.76 7.46 30.23
CA MET A 67 -17.33 8.20 29.02
C MET A 67 -17.18 9.72 29.22
N THR A 68 -17.85 10.28 30.22
CA THR A 68 -17.69 11.68 30.61
C THR A 68 -16.28 12.03 31.10
N GLU A 69 -15.48 11.03 31.50
CA GLU A 69 -14.05 11.20 31.81
C GLU A 69 -13.16 11.28 30.56
N ILE A 70 -13.65 10.85 29.39
CA ILE A 70 -13.03 11.12 28.09
C ILE A 70 -13.42 12.52 27.63
N ALA A 71 -14.72 12.75 27.45
CA ALA A 71 -15.28 14.02 27.01
C ALA A 71 -16.65 14.24 27.65
N ASN A 72 -16.84 15.41 28.27
CA ASN A 72 -18.13 15.76 28.86
C ASN A 72 -19.16 16.15 27.78
N LYS A 73 -20.41 16.35 28.19
CA LYS A 73 -21.52 16.66 27.28
C LYS A 73 -21.26 17.89 26.39
N GLU A 74 -20.73 18.96 26.96
CA GLU A 74 -20.39 20.19 26.23
C GLU A 74 -19.40 19.91 25.09
N LEU A 75 -18.36 19.12 25.36
CA LEU A 75 -17.37 18.76 24.36
C LEU A 75 -17.94 17.84 23.27
N THR A 76 -18.75 16.85 23.65
CA THR A 76 -19.39 15.94 22.69
C THR A 76 -20.40 16.66 21.79
N ASP A 77 -21.10 17.68 22.30
CA ASP A 77 -22.04 18.49 21.50
C ASP A 77 -21.31 19.30 20.43
N ILE A 78 -20.12 19.82 20.75
CA ILE A 78 -19.26 20.51 19.78
C ILE A 78 -18.73 19.52 18.73
N TRP A 79 -18.32 18.32 19.14
CA TRP A 79 -17.84 17.29 18.23
C TRP A 79 -18.95 16.86 17.25
N ASN A 80 -20.15 16.56 17.74
CA ASN A 80 -21.32 16.20 16.93
C ASN A 80 -21.70 17.32 15.95
N LEU A 81 -21.63 18.58 16.38
CA LEU A 81 -21.85 19.72 15.49
C LEU A 81 -20.83 19.71 14.34
N MET A 82 -19.55 19.53 14.65
CA MET A 82 -18.49 19.48 13.63
C MET A 82 -18.66 18.31 12.66
N GLU A 83 -19.05 17.14 13.17
CA GLU A 83 -19.30 15.93 12.37
C GLU A 83 -20.47 16.15 11.42
N GLN A 84 -21.61 16.62 11.93
CA GLN A 84 -22.78 16.91 11.11
C GLN A 84 -22.48 17.94 10.01
N GLU A 85 -21.72 18.99 10.34
CA GLU A 85 -21.31 19.99 9.35
C GLU A 85 -20.31 19.47 8.32
N ASP A 86 -19.50 18.46 8.66
CA ASP A 86 -18.62 17.78 7.73
C ASP A 86 -19.40 16.86 6.79
N PHE A 87 -20.35 16.08 7.34
CA PHE A 87 -21.28 15.25 6.60
C PHE A 87 -22.11 16.06 5.60
N ASP A 88 -22.69 17.18 6.04
CA ASP A 88 -23.47 18.10 5.20
C ASP A 88 -22.60 18.92 4.23
N GLN A 89 -21.27 18.77 4.28
CA GLN A 89 -20.30 19.57 3.51
C GLN A 89 -20.55 21.08 3.65
N LYS A 90 -20.95 21.52 4.85
CA LYS A 90 -21.40 22.88 5.12
C LYS A 90 -20.27 23.88 4.88
N LYS A 91 -20.57 24.92 4.10
CA LYS A 91 -19.63 26.00 3.79
C LYS A 91 -19.65 27.08 4.87
N LEU A 92 -18.67 27.04 5.78
CA LEU A 92 -18.53 28.03 6.85
C LEU A 92 -17.87 29.35 6.38
N LYS A 93 -18.26 30.45 7.01
CA LYS A 93 -17.60 31.77 6.89
C LYS A 93 -16.32 31.77 7.72
N LYS A 94 -15.40 32.71 7.40
CA LYS A 94 -14.12 32.87 8.13
C LYS A 94 -14.34 32.96 9.65
N ALA A 95 -15.33 33.74 10.11
CA ALA A 95 -15.60 33.90 11.53
C ALA A 95 -16.03 32.59 12.21
N GLU A 96 -16.88 31.80 11.55
CA GLU A 96 -17.34 30.49 12.06
C GLU A 96 -16.17 29.49 12.13
N CYS A 97 -15.31 29.46 11.10
CA CYS A 97 -14.07 28.67 11.13
C CYS A 97 -13.16 29.07 12.30
N ILE A 98 -12.98 30.38 12.54
CA ILE A 98 -12.16 30.88 13.65
C ILE A 98 -12.73 30.43 14.99
N GLU A 99 -14.04 30.58 15.22
CA GLU A 99 -14.65 30.19 16.49
C GLU A 99 -14.50 28.68 16.73
N GLN A 100 -14.70 27.84 15.71
CA GLN A 100 -14.48 26.39 15.84
C GLN A 100 -13.03 26.02 16.12
N MET A 101 -12.07 26.63 15.40
CA MET A 101 -10.65 26.44 15.68
C MET A 101 -10.30 26.89 17.10
N LEU A 102 -10.83 28.02 17.56
CA LEU A 102 -10.60 28.51 18.91
C LEU A 102 -11.11 27.56 19.97
N THR A 103 -12.29 26.97 19.77
CA THR A 103 -12.86 25.99 20.70
C THR A 103 -11.91 24.82 20.89
N VAL A 104 -11.48 24.18 19.80
CA VAL A 104 -10.56 23.02 19.86
C VAL A 104 -9.18 23.41 20.38
N LEU A 105 -8.60 24.50 19.87
CA LEU A 105 -7.24 24.93 20.20
C LEU A 105 -7.11 25.64 21.54
N SER A 106 -8.19 25.88 22.29
CA SER A 106 -8.12 26.48 23.63
C SER A 106 -8.64 25.59 24.74
N ASP A 107 -9.41 24.54 24.43
CA ASP A 107 -9.77 23.52 25.41
C ASP A 107 -8.67 22.46 25.52
N ASP A 108 -8.19 22.17 26.73
CA ASP A 108 -7.05 21.27 26.90
C ASP A 108 -7.39 19.81 26.53
N THR A 109 -8.64 19.37 26.72
CA THR A 109 -9.10 18.02 26.34
C THR A 109 -9.18 17.88 24.83
N MET A 110 -9.85 18.83 24.16
CA MET A 110 -9.97 18.80 22.70
C MET A 110 -8.61 19.02 22.02
N PHE A 111 -7.76 19.87 22.59
CA PHE A 111 -6.44 20.13 22.05
C PHE A 111 -5.55 18.89 22.12
N GLU A 112 -5.51 18.20 23.26
CA GLU A 112 -4.78 16.93 23.36
C GLU A 112 -5.35 15.88 22.41
N GLY A 113 -6.67 15.75 22.35
CA GLY A 113 -7.35 14.85 21.42
C GLY A 113 -6.99 15.11 19.96
N PHE A 114 -6.91 16.38 19.56
CA PHE A 114 -6.45 16.80 18.24
C PHE A 114 -4.97 16.47 18.01
N CYS A 115 -4.08 16.77 18.97
CA CYS A 115 -2.65 16.49 18.86
C CYS A 115 -2.32 14.98 18.83
N LEU A 116 -3.11 14.16 19.50
CA LEU A 116 -2.97 12.70 19.45
C LEU A 116 -3.44 12.14 18.10
N ALA A 117 -4.57 12.63 17.58
CA ALA A 117 -5.11 12.24 16.28
C ALA A 117 -4.31 12.78 15.08
N PHE A 118 -3.44 13.78 15.29
CA PHE A 118 -2.58 14.29 14.25
C PHE A 118 -1.56 13.24 13.79
N TYR A 119 -1.69 12.82 12.54
CA TYR A 119 -0.89 11.73 11.94
C TYR A 119 0.56 12.13 11.61
N GLY A 120 0.84 13.43 11.50
CA GLY A 120 2.15 13.95 11.14
C GLY A 120 3.18 13.81 12.25
N GLU A 121 4.43 14.15 11.92
CA GLU A 121 5.52 14.13 12.88
C GLU A 121 5.43 15.28 13.89
N ASP A 122 6.13 15.15 15.03
CA ASP A 122 6.05 16.14 16.10
C ASP A 122 6.54 17.52 15.66
N GLU A 123 7.51 17.57 14.73
CA GLU A 123 8.01 18.81 14.12
C GLU A 123 6.93 19.52 13.29
N GLU A 124 6.09 18.76 12.57
CA GLU A 124 4.97 19.30 11.79
C GLU A 124 3.87 19.85 12.71
N MET A 125 3.57 19.12 13.79
CA MET A 125 2.63 19.56 14.83
C MET A 125 3.12 20.84 15.51
N GLU A 126 4.40 20.91 15.89
CA GLU A 126 5.01 22.10 16.47
C GLU A 126 4.91 23.30 15.52
N MET A 127 5.21 23.09 14.22
CA MET A 127 5.09 24.12 13.19
C MET A 127 3.66 24.65 13.08
N LEU A 128 2.66 23.76 13.01
CA LEU A 128 1.25 24.16 12.97
C LEU A 128 0.84 24.96 14.22
N CYS A 129 1.25 24.49 15.41
CA CYS A 129 0.97 25.18 16.66
C CYS A 129 1.63 26.56 16.72
N ARG A 130 2.86 26.72 16.22
CA ARG A 130 3.54 28.01 16.09
C ARG A 130 2.78 28.94 15.15
N MET A 131 2.34 28.45 14.00
CA MET A 131 1.57 29.24 13.03
C MET A 131 0.23 29.74 13.59
N TRP A 132 -0.41 28.96 14.46
CA TRP A 132 -1.68 29.30 15.12
C TRP A 132 -1.50 30.00 16.47
N ASN A 133 -0.26 30.27 16.88
CA ASN A 133 0.09 30.93 18.14
C ASN A 133 -0.37 30.15 19.39
N CYS A 134 -0.14 28.83 19.38
CA CYS A 134 -0.40 27.90 20.49
C CYS A 134 0.77 26.93 20.76
N GLU A 135 1.97 27.24 20.28
CA GLU A 135 3.20 26.45 20.47
C GLU A 135 3.53 26.19 21.94
N GLU A 136 3.43 27.19 22.82
CA GLU A 136 3.69 27.01 24.27
C GLU A 136 2.81 25.90 24.88
N ALA A 137 1.55 25.83 24.46
CA ALA A 137 0.62 24.80 24.92
C ALA A 137 1.00 23.42 24.38
N TYR A 138 1.42 23.33 23.11
CA TYR A 138 1.91 22.08 22.54
C TYR A 138 3.20 21.60 23.21
N LEU A 139 4.19 22.47 23.42
CA LEU A 139 5.45 22.11 24.08
C LEU A 139 5.22 21.64 25.52
N THR A 140 4.26 22.25 26.22
CA THR A 140 3.84 21.79 27.55
C THR A 140 3.23 20.39 27.47
N LEU A 141 2.29 20.16 26.54
CA LEU A 141 1.69 18.85 26.32
C LEU A 141 2.72 17.79 25.87
N ALA A 142 3.64 18.13 24.98
CA ALA A 142 4.68 17.25 24.48
C ALA A 142 5.67 16.81 25.57
N SER A 143 5.76 17.59 26.66
CA SER A 143 6.54 17.22 27.86
C SER A 143 5.78 16.34 28.86
N ASP A 144 4.47 16.16 28.69
CA ASP A 144 3.64 15.34 29.58
C ASP A 144 3.92 13.84 29.36
N PRO A 145 4.26 13.08 30.43
CA PRO A 145 4.61 11.66 30.28
C PRO A 145 3.49 10.76 29.76
N VAL A 146 2.23 11.08 30.08
CA VAL A 146 1.07 10.30 29.63
C VAL A 146 0.83 10.55 28.14
N TYR A 147 0.91 11.81 27.70
CA TYR A 147 0.84 12.18 26.29
C TYR A 147 1.94 11.49 25.48
N GLN A 148 3.19 11.50 25.96
CA GLN A 148 4.30 10.83 25.28
C GLN A 148 4.04 9.32 25.09
N LYS A 149 3.52 8.64 26.11
CA LYS A 149 3.16 7.22 26.01
C LYS A 149 2.04 6.97 24.99
N ARG A 150 0.95 7.74 25.07
CA ARG A 150 -0.18 7.67 24.12
C ARG A 150 0.27 7.94 22.68
N LYS A 151 1.12 8.95 22.48
CA LYS A 151 1.67 9.30 21.17
C LYS A 151 2.61 8.21 20.64
N ALA A 152 3.46 7.64 21.49
CA ALA A 152 4.34 6.53 21.12
C ALA A 152 3.55 5.29 20.66
N TYR A 153 2.47 4.95 21.36
CA TYR A 153 1.56 3.86 20.97
C TYR A 153 0.91 4.09 19.60
N GLN A 154 0.38 5.29 19.35
CA GLN A 154 -0.16 5.68 18.04
C GLN A 154 0.88 5.61 16.92
N LYS A 155 2.08 6.18 17.16
CA LYS A 155 3.18 6.11 16.18
C LYS A 155 3.53 4.66 15.87
N MET A 156 3.62 3.81 16.89
CA MET A 156 3.89 2.39 16.71
C MET A 156 2.83 1.71 15.81
N ILE A 157 1.54 1.89 16.09
CA ILE A 157 0.46 1.38 15.23
C ILE A 157 0.65 1.85 13.78
N ARG A 158 0.86 3.16 13.56
CA ARG A 158 1.07 3.73 12.22
C ARG A 158 2.24 3.07 11.49
N ARG A 159 3.40 2.97 12.14
CA ARG A 159 4.64 2.45 11.53
C ARG A 159 4.47 1.02 11.06
N TYR A 160 3.84 0.19 11.89
CA TYR A 160 3.60 -1.22 11.59
C TYR A 160 2.57 -1.41 10.48
N THR A 161 1.52 -0.61 10.49
CA THR A 161 0.51 -0.63 9.44
C THR A 161 1.12 -0.22 8.09
N LYS A 162 1.89 0.89 8.05
CA LYS A 162 2.59 1.35 6.82
C LYS A 162 3.59 0.31 6.31
N ALA A 163 4.42 -0.23 7.20
CA ALA A 163 5.38 -1.28 6.84
C ALA A 163 4.69 -2.53 6.27
N SER A 164 3.55 -2.93 6.86
CA SER A 164 2.78 -4.08 6.38
C SER A 164 2.23 -3.86 4.97
N VAL A 165 1.59 -2.72 4.70
CA VAL A 165 1.02 -2.48 3.36
C VAL A 165 2.11 -2.26 2.30
N ASN A 166 3.27 -1.71 2.67
CA ASN A 166 4.39 -1.50 1.74
C ASN A 166 5.11 -2.82 1.42
N LEU A 167 5.15 -3.77 2.36
CA LEU A 167 5.75 -5.09 2.17
C LEU A 167 4.80 -6.07 1.46
N TYR A 168 3.51 -6.06 1.79
CA TYR A 168 2.54 -7.06 1.31
C TYR A 168 1.51 -6.53 0.31
N GLY A 169 1.37 -5.21 0.16
CA GLY A 169 0.37 -4.54 -0.68
C GLY A 169 -1.03 -4.50 -0.06
N ILE A 170 -1.46 -5.65 0.45
CA ILE A 170 -2.72 -5.88 1.16
C ILE A 170 -2.45 -6.78 2.35
N VAL A 171 -3.14 -6.58 3.46
CA VAL A 171 -2.99 -7.39 4.68
C VAL A 171 -4.28 -7.35 5.47
N HIS A 172 -4.63 -8.42 6.18
CA HIS A 172 -5.80 -8.35 7.07
C HIS A 172 -5.38 -7.65 8.37
N VAL A 173 -6.28 -6.85 8.96
CA VAL A 173 -6.00 -6.08 10.17
C VAL A 173 -5.49 -6.96 11.33
N LEU A 174 -6.01 -8.19 11.44
CA LEU A 174 -5.56 -9.17 12.43
C LEU A 174 -4.12 -9.65 12.21
N ASP A 175 -3.66 -9.71 10.95
CA ASP A 175 -2.28 -10.08 10.66
C ASP A 175 -1.33 -8.94 11.04
N VAL A 176 -1.73 -7.69 10.82
CA VAL A 176 -0.97 -6.51 11.27
C VAL A 176 -0.90 -6.48 12.80
N GLU A 177 -2.02 -6.74 13.48
CA GLU A 177 -2.07 -6.85 14.95
C GLU A 177 -1.12 -7.94 15.45
N LYS A 178 -1.11 -9.11 14.81
CA LYS A 178 -0.19 -10.19 15.16
C LYS A 178 1.28 -9.77 15.01
N ILE A 179 1.64 -9.13 13.90
CA ILE A 179 3.01 -8.62 13.68
C ILE A 179 3.39 -7.60 14.76
N LEU A 180 2.47 -6.70 15.09
CA LEU A 180 2.65 -5.70 16.14
C LEU A 180 2.91 -6.37 17.50
N MET A 181 2.07 -7.34 17.88
CA MET A 181 2.20 -8.09 19.13
C MET A 181 3.52 -8.88 19.18
N ASP A 182 3.95 -9.46 18.06
CA ASP A 182 5.19 -10.25 17.99
C ASP A 182 6.45 -9.37 18.16
N TYR A 183 6.54 -8.21 17.50
CA TYR A 183 7.73 -7.35 17.58
C TYR A 183 7.71 -6.33 18.73
N GLU A 184 6.54 -6.00 19.28
CA GLU A 184 6.36 -4.99 20.34
C GLU A 184 5.75 -5.56 21.62
N LYS A 185 5.82 -6.88 21.82
CA LYS A 185 5.28 -7.58 22.99
C LYS A 185 5.51 -6.83 24.31
N ASN A 186 6.76 -6.42 24.57
CA ASN A 186 7.12 -5.73 25.81
C ASN A 186 6.44 -4.35 25.96
N PHE A 187 6.15 -3.65 24.87
CA PHE A 187 5.41 -2.39 24.91
C PHE A 187 3.92 -2.67 25.11
N MET A 188 3.38 -3.65 24.39
CA MET A 188 1.96 -4.01 24.45
C MET A 188 1.55 -4.58 25.81
N GLU A 189 2.47 -5.18 26.56
CA GLU A 189 2.26 -5.63 27.94
C GLU A 189 2.32 -4.48 28.98
N GLN A 190 2.68 -3.25 28.60
CA GLN A 190 2.67 -2.10 29.51
C GLN A 190 1.25 -1.58 29.71
N MET A 191 0.71 -1.82 30.91
CA MET A 191 -0.65 -1.40 31.26
C MET A 191 -0.72 -0.04 31.97
N ASP A 192 0.39 0.43 32.54
CA ASP A 192 0.41 1.61 33.42
C ASP A 192 0.92 2.89 32.74
N GLY A 193 0.42 4.03 33.21
CA GLY A 193 0.91 5.36 32.84
C GLY A 193 0.33 5.91 31.53
N PHE A 194 -0.77 5.32 31.05
CA PHE A 194 -1.58 5.87 29.95
C PHE A 194 -2.79 6.68 30.45
N GLU A 195 -2.98 6.77 31.76
CA GLU A 195 -4.09 7.46 32.43
C GLU A 195 -3.55 8.53 33.37
N ARG A 196 -4.28 9.65 33.52
CA ARG A 196 -3.93 10.70 34.47
C ARG A 196 -4.70 10.55 35.77
N VAL A 197 -4.06 10.87 36.89
CA VAL A 197 -4.77 10.96 38.18
C VAL A 197 -5.63 12.21 38.22
N GLU A 198 -5.10 13.33 37.75
CA GLU A 198 -5.74 14.66 37.68
C GLU A 198 -5.42 15.34 36.34
N GLY A 199 -6.27 16.28 35.92
CA GLY A 199 -6.12 17.01 34.66
C GLY A 199 -7.21 16.69 33.64
N CYS A 200 -7.01 17.15 32.40
CA CYS A 200 -7.91 16.90 31.27
C CYS A 200 -7.58 15.58 30.55
N TYR A 201 -8.53 15.11 29.74
CA TYR A 201 -8.41 13.90 28.92
C TYR A 201 -7.85 12.71 29.71
N ARG A 202 -8.49 12.47 30.86
CA ARG A 202 -7.96 11.61 31.92
C ARG A 202 -7.78 10.17 31.45
N ASN A 203 -8.79 9.67 30.76
CA ASN A 203 -8.85 8.32 30.21
C ASN A 203 -9.05 8.37 28.69
N THR A 204 -8.65 7.30 28.04
CA THR A 204 -8.75 7.08 26.58
C THR A 204 -8.99 5.61 26.32
N VAL A 205 -9.73 5.23 25.28
CA VAL A 205 -9.80 3.82 24.87
C VAL A 205 -8.81 3.57 23.74
N MET A 206 -8.78 4.47 22.77
CA MET A 206 -8.05 4.34 21.50
C MET A 206 -6.54 4.57 21.60
N TYR A 207 -6.07 5.12 22.72
CA TYR A 207 -4.69 5.58 22.89
C TYR A 207 -3.91 4.78 23.94
N GLN A 208 -4.37 3.57 24.29
CA GLN A 208 -3.63 2.71 25.23
C GLN A 208 -3.64 1.21 24.87
N PRO A 209 -2.53 0.49 25.13
CA PRO A 209 -2.41 -0.94 24.82
C PRO A 209 -3.41 -1.83 25.56
N ARG A 210 -3.83 -1.42 26.77
CA ARG A 210 -4.75 -2.18 27.62
C ARG A 210 -6.04 -2.60 26.90
N TYR A 211 -6.53 -1.76 26.00
CA TYR A 211 -7.77 -2.00 25.26
C TYR A 211 -7.52 -2.41 23.80
N HIS A 212 -6.28 -2.74 23.43
CA HIS A 212 -5.97 -3.13 22.06
C HIS A 212 -6.66 -4.45 21.69
N CYS A 213 -7.56 -4.37 20.72
CA CYS A 213 -8.32 -5.46 20.12
C CYS A 213 -8.45 -5.18 18.62
N SER A 214 -8.93 -6.18 17.87
CA SER A 214 -9.27 -6.01 16.46
C SER A 214 -10.20 -4.80 16.22
N CYS A 215 -11.16 -4.59 17.12
CA CYS A 215 -12.11 -3.49 17.08
C CYS A 215 -11.46 -2.10 17.19
N VAL A 216 -10.65 -1.89 18.21
CA VAL A 216 -9.91 -0.64 18.47
C VAL A 216 -8.92 -0.42 17.34
N PHE A 217 -8.24 -1.48 16.89
CA PHE A 217 -7.23 -1.38 15.87
C PHE A 217 -7.81 -0.96 14.51
N GLN A 218 -8.95 -1.54 14.08
CA GLN A 218 -9.67 -1.10 12.88
C GLN A 218 -10.07 0.37 12.95
N ASN A 219 -10.55 0.84 14.11
CA ASN A 219 -10.97 2.22 14.30
C ASN A 219 -9.78 3.21 14.29
N VAL A 220 -8.65 2.82 14.88
CA VAL A 220 -7.42 3.62 14.85
C VAL A 220 -6.82 3.69 13.44
N ILE A 221 -6.78 2.57 12.70
CA ILE A 221 -6.23 2.57 11.34
C ILE A 221 -7.13 3.34 10.39
N GLY A 222 -8.41 2.97 10.29
CA GLY A 222 -9.28 3.44 9.20
C GLY A 222 -9.51 4.94 9.19
N ASN A 223 -9.63 5.56 10.36
CA ASN A 223 -9.82 7.01 10.48
C ASN A 223 -8.50 7.75 10.81
N GLY A 224 -7.56 7.11 11.48
CA GLY A 224 -6.35 7.76 12.01
C GLY A 224 -5.10 7.66 11.13
N ILE A 225 -5.09 6.82 10.08
CA ILE A 225 -3.94 6.66 9.18
C ILE A 225 -4.36 6.98 7.75
N PRO A 226 -4.20 8.24 7.28
CA PRO A 226 -4.65 8.64 5.95
C PRO A 226 -3.82 8.04 4.79
N ASP A 227 -2.67 7.44 5.09
CA ASP A 227 -1.73 6.86 4.12
C ASP A 227 -2.06 5.39 3.77
N VAL A 228 -3.16 4.84 4.29
CA VAL A 228 -3.63 3.49 3.99
C VAL A 228 -5.13 3.47 3.75
N LEU A 229 -5.61 2.45 3.05
CA LEU A 229 -7.03 2.22 2.83
C LEU A 229 -7.50 1.08 3.73
N THR A 230 -8.72 1.16 4.25
CA THR A 230 -9.33 0.09 5.04
C THR A 230 -10.70 -0.29 4.49
N SER A 231 -10.92 -1.58 4.23
CA SER A 231 -12.24 -2.09 3.85
C SER A 231 -13.04 -2.53 5.08
N MET A 232 -14.36 -2.64 4.92
CA MET A 232 -15.26 -3.08 6.00
C MET A 232 -14.99 -4.51 6.46
N ASP A 233 -14.52 -5.39 5.57
CA ASP A 233 -14.14 -6.77 5.87
C ASP A 233 -12.71 -6.89 6.45
N GLY A 234 -12.12 -5.78 6.92
CA GLY A 234 -10.89 -5.80 7.70
C GLY A 234 -9.59 -5.84 6.89
N LEU A 235 -9.63 -5.60 5.58
CA LEU A 235 -8.39 -5.43 4.82
C LEU A 235 -7.80 -4.04 5.05
N VAL A 236 -6.49 -4.01 5.17
CA VAL A 236 -5.67 -2.81 5.12
C VAL A 236 -4.81 -2.86 3.87
N MET A 237 -4.84 -1.79 3.08
CA MET A 237 -4.32 -1.78 1.71
C MET A 237 -3.48 -0.56 1.42
N HIS A 238 -2.51 -0.73 0.52
CA HIS A 238 -1.67 0.34 0.00
C HIS A 238 -2.50 1.37 -0.79
N MET A 239 -2.14 2.65 -0.71
CA MET A 239 -2.87 3.76 -1.34
C MET A 239 -2.91 3.73 -2.87
N CYS A 240 -2.07 2.91 -3.50
CA CYS A 240 -2.12 2.70 -4.95
C CYS A 240 -3.45 2.10 -5.41
N PHE A 241 -4.21 1.43 -4.52
CA PHE A 241 -5.51 0.84 -4.83
C PHE A 241 -6.69 1.80 -4.61
N LYS A 242 -6.44 3.09 -4.41
CA LYS A 242 -7.49 4.07 -4.04
C LYS A 242 -8.62 4.12 -5.05
N GLU A 243 -8.32 4.11 -6.33
CA GLU A 243 -9.35 4.18 -7.38
C GLU A 243 -10.23 2.93 -7.38
N GLU A 244 -9.64 1.74 -7.30
CA GLU A 244 -10.37 0.47 -7.23
C GLU A 244 -11.18 0.33 -5.94
N TYR A 245 -10.62 0.80 -4.81
CA TYR A 245 -11.29 0.81 -3.51
C TYR A 245 -12.53 1.71 -3.52
N LEU A 246 -12.41 2.93 -4.06
CA LEU A 246 -13.55 3.83 -4.20
C LEU A 246 -14.62 3.23 -5.11
N ALA A 247 -14.21 2.60 -6.22
CA ALA A 247 -15.14 1.91 -7.10
C ALA A 247 -15.84 0.71 -6.43
N GLU A 248 -15.15 -0.10 -5.61
CA GLU A 248 -15.77 -1.17 -4.82
C GLU A 248 -16.74 -0.60 -3.77
N THR A 249 -16.36 0.51 -3.12
CA THR A 249 -17.21 1.21 -2.15
C THR A 249 -18.49 1.73 -2.80
N ASP A 250 -18.41 2.34 -3.98
CA ASP A 250 -19.61 2.80 -4.72
C ASP A 250 -20.52 1.62 -5.07
N ARG A 251 -19.96 0.51 -5.59
CA ARG A 251 -20.72 -0.73 -5.87
C ARG A 251 -21.37 -1.29 -4.61
N MET A 252 -20.68 -1.24 -3.47
CA MET A 252 -21.20 -1.69 -2.18
C MET A 252 -22.38 -0.84 -1.73
N MET A 253 -22.25 0.49 -1.80
CA MET A 253 -23.33 1.41 -1.44
C MET A 253 -24.56 1.23 -2.35
N GLU A 254 -24.37 1.04 -3.65
CA GLU A 254 -25.45 0.70 -4.59
C GLU A 254 -26.10 -0.66 -4.26
N HIS A 255 -25.28 -1.67 -3.94
CA HIS A 255 -25.76 -3.00 -3.56
C HIS A 255 -26.62 -2.92 -2.29
N PHE A 256 -26.17 -2.20 -1.27
CA PHE A 256 -26.87 -2.06 0.01
C PHE A 256 -28.13 -1.17 -0.07
N GLN A 257 -28.14 -0.16 -0.94
CA GLN A 257 -29.37 0.61 -1.21
C GLN A 257 -30.52 -0.27 -1.72
N ALA A 258 -30.21 -1.35 -2.45
CA ALA A 258 -31.22 -2.29 -2.93
C ALA A 258 -31.97 -3.03 -1.80
N TYR A 259 -31.41 -3.06 -0.58
CA TYR A 259 -32.02 -3.72 0.58
C TYR A 259 -33.03 -2.84 1.34
N GLN A 260 -33.23 -1.57 0.93
CA GLN A 260 -34.27 -0.66 1.43
C GLN A 260 -34.31 -0.51 2.97
N GLY A 261 -33.15 -0.50 3.63
CA GLY A 261 -33.06 -0.33 5.09
C GLY A 261 -33.37 -1.59 5.90
N ARG A 262 -33.40 -2.78 5.27
CA ARG A 262 -33.27 -4.03 6.00
C ARG A 262 -31.88 -4.12 6.63
N GLU A 263 -31.83 -4.70 7.82
CA GLU A 263 -30.58 -5.02 8.50
C GLU A 263 -29.76 -5.96 7.61
N LEU A 264 -28.50 -5.60 7.37
CA LEU A 264 -27.57 -6.39 6.58
C LEU A 264 -26.88 -7.37 7.53
N GLY A 265 -26.97 -8.66 7.23
CA GLY A 265 -26.25 -9.69 7.97
C GLY A 265 -24.88 -9.97 7.37
N GLU A 266 -24.13 -10.82 8.07
CA GLU A 266 -22.83 -11.36 7.61
C GLU A 266 -22.96 -12.04 6.24
N LYS A 267 -24.08 -12.73 5.98
CA LYS A 267 -24.31 -13.42 4.71
C LYS A 267 -24.38 -12.47 3.52
N GLU A 268 -25.08 -11.34 3.63
CA GLU A 268 -25.17 -10.35 2.56
C GLU A 268 -23.82 -9.66 2.31
N LEU A 269 -23.04 -9.43 3.37
CA LEU A 269 -21.68 -8.92 3.28
C LEU A 269 -20.76 -9.91 2.56
N ASP A 270 -20.80 -11.19 2.94
CA ASP A 270 -20.03 -12.25 2.32
C ASP A 270 -20.37 -12.41 0.83
N GLU A 271 -21.66 -12.39 0.48
CA GLU A 271 -22.12 -12.47 -0.91
C GLU A 271 -21.53 -11.35 -1.77
N PHE A 272 -21.42 -10.14 -1.22
CA PHE A 272 -20.80 -9.01 -1.92
C PHE A 272 -19.29 -9.19 -2.06
N PHE A 273 -18.57 -9.37 -0.94
CA PHE A 273 -17.10 -9.37 -0.94
C PHE A 273 -16.50 -10.59 -1.63
N PHE A 274 -17.10 -11.77 -1.47
CA PHE A 274 -16.57 -13.01 -2.03
C PHE A 274 -17.21 -13.39 -3.37
N GLY A 275 -18.45 -12.95 -3.65
CA GLY A 275 -19.14 -13.27 -4.91
C GLY A 275 -18.55 -12.58 -6.15
N LYS A 276 -17.82 -11.47 -5.97
CA LYS A 276 -17.24 -10.65 -7.04
C LYS A 276 -15.76 -10.29 -6.83
N ALA A 277 -15.05 -11.06 -6.00
CA ALA A 277 -13.66 -10.80 -5.62
C ALA A 277 -12.68 -10.67 -6.81
N GLU A 278 -13.02 -11.14 -8.01
CA GLU A 278 -12.14 -11.00 -9.18
C GLU A 278 -12.20 -9.60 -9.84
N GLU A 279 -13.18 -8.75 -9.49
CA GLU A 279 -13.39 -7.45 -10.15
C GLU A 279 -12.31 -6.41 -9.79
N SER A 280 -11.91 -6.30 -8.52
CA SER A 280 -10.93 -5.31 -8.06
C SER A 280 -9.51 -5.89 -8.00
N ALA A 281 -8.51 -5.03 -8.25
CA ALA A 281 -7.13 -5.46 -8.35
C ALA A 281 -6.64 -6.06 -7.02
N TYR A 282 -6.79 -5.34 -5.90
CA TYR A 282 -6.33 -5.81 -4.59
C TYR A 282 -6.98 -7.13 -4.14
N ARG A 283 -8.23 -7.41 -4.53
CA ARG A 283 -8.87 -8.71 -4.27
C ARG A 283 -8.23 -9.83 -5.10
N ARG A 284 -7.84 -9.58 -6.35
CA ARG A 284 -7.03 -10.54 -7.14
C ARG A 284 -5.66 -10.80 -6.51
N LEU A 285 -5.04 -9.79 -5.91
CA LEU A 285 -3.79 -9.96 -5.15
C LEU A 285 -4.01 -10.86 -3.93
N LEU A 286 -5.10 -10.65 -3.19
CA LEU A 286 -5.50 -11.50 -2.06
C LEU A 286 -5.67 -12.96 -2.50
N ILE A 287 -6.30 -13.21 -3.66
CA ILE A 287 -6.45 -14.56 -4.23
C ILE A 287 -5.08 -15.15 -4.61
N ALA A 288 -4.22 -14.37 -5.28
CA ALA A 288 -2.90 -14.82 -5.76
C ALA A 288 -1.94 -15.23 -4.63
N ARG A 289 -2.16 -14.75 -3.40
CA ARG A 289 -1.33 -15.06 -2.23
C ARG A 289 -1.85 -16.19 -1.35
N MET A 290 -3.10 -16.64 -1.49
CA MET A 290 -3.79 -17.43 -0.44
C MET A 290 -3.01 -18.65 0.05
N ASP A 291 -2.27 -19.32 -0.83
CA ASP A 291 -1.52 -20.54 -0.48
C ASP A 291 -0.07 -20.28 -0.03
N LYS A 292 0.37 -19.01 0.06
CA LYS A 292 1.77 -18.64 0.31
C LYS A 292 1.94 -18.06 1.73
N PRO A 293 2.90 -18.58 2.53
CA PRO A 293 3.20 -17.98 3.83
C PRO A 293 3.69 -16.53 3.67
N PRO A 294 3.48 -15.65 4.66
CA PRO A 294 4.01 -14.29 4.62
C PRO A 294 5.51 -14.28 4.88
N TYR A 295 6.25 -13.46 4.13
CA TYR A 295 7.65 -13.17 4.41
C TYR A 295 7.76 -12.42 5.73
N SER A 296 8.38 -13.04 6.74
CA SER A 296 8.53 -12.45 8.07
C SER A 296 10.01 -12.12 8.34
N PRO A 297 10.46 -10.89 8.03
CA PRO A 297 11.83 -10.46 8.33
C PRO A 297 12.03 -10.22 9.82
N ASP A 298 13.23 -9.79 10.24
CA ASP A 298 13.40 -9.25 11.59
C ASP A 298 12.79 -7.84 11.71
N LYS A 299 12.54 -7.38 12.95
CA LYS A 299 11.94 -6.07 13.25
C LYS A 299 12.67 -4.90 12.57
N ASN A 300 14.00 -4.90 12.53
CA ASN A 300 14.77 -3.79 11.98
C ASN A 300 14.66 -3.73 10.46
N GLU A 301 14.59 -4.88 9.79
CA GLU A 301 14.29 -4.92 8.36
C GLU A 301 12.83 -4.56 8.08
N PHE A 302 11.88 -5.11 8.85
CA PHE A 302 10.45 -4.85 8.69
C PHE A 302 10.14 -3.35 8.73
N LEU A 303 10.66 -2.63 9.72
CA LEU A 303 10.40 -1.20 9.88
C LEU A 303 11.03 -0.32 8.80
N LYS A 304 11.95 -0.82 7.96
CA LYS A 304 12.42 -0.06 6.79
C LYS A 304 11.32 0.11 5.75
N TYR A 305 10.38 -0.84 5.68
CA TYR A 305 9.21 -0.74 4.80
C TYR A 305 8.23 0.33 5.25
N GLU A 306 8.42 1.00 6.38
CA GLU A 306 7.64 2.20 6.71
C GLU A 306 7.74 3.27 5.60
N ASP A 307 8.92 3.39 4.98
CA ASP A 307 9.14 4.20 3.79
C ASP A 307 8.62 3.45 2.55
N GLU A 308 7.63 4.04 1.87
CA GLU A 308 7.03 3.49 0.65
C GLU A 308 8.05 3.32 -0.49
N ASN A 309 9.10 4.15 -0.48
CA ASN A 309 10.16 4.14 -1.48
C ASN A 309 11.26 3.14 -1.11
N TYR A 310 11.22 2.56 0.09
CA TYR A 310 12.19 1.56 0.47
C TYR A 310 12.08 0.31 -0.41
N ARG A 311 13.23 -0.09 -0.93
CA ARG A 311 13.47 -1.42 -1.47
C ARG A 311 14.84 -1.92 -1.04
N GLU A 312 14.97 -3.21 -0.95
CA GLU A 312 16.25 -3.85 -0.65
C GLU A 312 17.12 -3.88 -1.92
N GLU A 313 18.22 -3.11 -1.94
CA GLU A 313 19.23 -3.25 -3.00
C GLU A 313 20.06 -4.52 -2.77
N ASN A 314 19.62 -5.60 -3.41
CA ASN A 314 20.21 -6.91 -3.25
C ASN A 314 21.54 -7.08 -4.05
N SER A 315 22.25 -8.17 -3.78
CA SER A 315 23.52 -8.47 -4.44
C SER A 315 23.41 -8.65 -5.95
N SER A 316 22.26 -9.07 -6.47
CA SER A 316 22.03 -9.31 -7.89
C SER A 316 21.94 -7.99 -8.66
N GLU A 317 21.22 -7.00 -8.12
CA GLU A 317 21.17 -5.64 -8.68
C GLU A 317 22.58 -5.02 -8.77
N LYS A 318 23.36 -5.13 -7.68
CA LYS A 318 24.76 -4.67 -7.64
C LYS A 318 25.66 -5.39 -8.64
N GLN A 319 25.38 -6.66 -8.94
CA GLN A 319 26.12 -7.42 -9.95
C GLN A 319 25.78 -6.95 -11.36
N LEU A 320 24.48 -6.75 -11.65
CA LEU A 320 24.04 -6.21 -12.94
C LEU A 320 24.63 -4.81 -13.20
N LYS A 321 24.54 -3.89 -12.23
CA LYS A 321 25.13 -2.55 -12.34
C LYS A 321 26.64 -2.61 -12.64
N ARG A 322 27.39 -3.44 -11.90
CA ARG A 322 28.84 -3.63 -12.12
C ARG A 322 29.14 -4.22 -13.50
N TYR A 323 28.35 -5.19 -13.94
CA TYR A 323 28.49 -5.80 -15.25
C TYR A 323 28.24 -4.77 -16.38
N LEU A 324 27.17 -3.98 -16.28
CA LEU A 324 26.86 -2.91 -17.24
C LEU A 324 27.94 -1.82 -17.25
N ALA A 325 28.39 -1.39 -16.08
CA ALA A 325 29.45 -0.39 -15.95
C ALA A 325 30.80 -0.89 -16.49
N LYS A 326 31.08 -2.19 -16.41
CA LYS A 326 32.33 -2.77 -16.95
C LYS A 326 32.30 -2.88 -18.46
N ASN A 327 31.20 -3.36 -19.03
CA ASN A 327 31.14 -3.78 -20.43
C ASN A 327 30.53 -2.71 -21.36
N TYR A 328 29.69 -1.81 -20.84
CA TYR A 328 28.87 -0.89 -21.65
C TYR A 328 28.96 0.58 -21.20
N ARG A 329 29.92 0.95 -20.33
CA ARG A 329 30.07 2.33 -19.82
C ARG A 329 30.04 3.39 -20.92
N ARG A 330 30.70 3.12 -22.05
CA ARG A 330 30.78 4.06 -23.16
C ARG A 330 29.43 4.25 -23.85
N ASN A 331 28.64 3.19 -23.97
CA ASN A 331 27.28 3.23 -24.53
C ASN A 331 26.36 4.08 -23.66
N PHE A 332 26.32 3.79 -22.36
CA PHE A 332 25.58 4.60 -21.39
C PHE A 332 26.09 6.05 -21.35
N GLY A 333 27.41 6.26 -21.41
CA GLY A 333 28.04 7.59 -21.42
C GLY A 333 27.59 8.47 -22.58
N LYS A 334 27.44 7.93 -23.80
CA LYS A 334 26.94 8.70 -24.95
C LYS A 334 25.52 9.25 -24.73
N VAL A 335 24.67 8.48 -24.08
CA VAL A 335 23.30 8.91 -23.74
C VAL A 335 23.34 9.87 -22.57
N ALA A 336 24.16 9.58 -21.57
CA ALA A 336 24.37 10.43 -20.40
C ALA A 336 24.82 11.84 -20.78
N ASP A 337 25.76 11.98 -21.74
CA ASP A 337 26.22 13.28 -22.25
C ASP A 337 25.08 14.10 -22.86
N LYS A 338 24.13 13.45 -23.54
CA LYS A 338 22.94 14.11 -24.12
C LYS A 338 21.94 14.56 -23.06
N LEU A 339 21.88 13.85 -21.93
CA LEU A 339 20.94 14.09 -20.83
C LEU A 339 21.54 14.96 -19.72
N GLY A 340 22.83 15.32 -19.79
CA GLY A 340 23.53 16.05 -18.73
C GLY A 340 23.77 15.20 -17.47
N MET A 341 23.90 13.88 -17.66
CA MET A 341 24.06 12.89 -16.59
C MET A 341 25.41 12.20 -16.69
N THR A 342 25.77 11.43 -15.66
CA THR A 342 26.90 10.51 -15.70
C THR A 342 26.48 9.14 -16.23
N ALA A 343 27.42 8.37 -16.78
CA ALA A 343 27.15 7.01 -17.22
C ALA A 343 26.60 6.12 -16.08
N ASP A 344 27.07 6.32 -14.84
CA ASP A 344 26.61 5.57 -13.67
C ASP A 344 25.16 5.92 -13.30
N GLN A 345 24.74 7.18 -13.46
CA GLN A 345 23.35 7.57 -13.28
C GLN A 345 22.45 6.90 -14.32
N CYS A 346 22.81 6.93 -15.62
CA CYS A 346 22.01 6.23 -16.63
C CYS A 346 21.96 4.70 -16.43
N ILE A 347 23.03 4.09 -15.92
CA ILE A 347 23.02 2.66 -15.56
C ILE A 347 22.06 2.42 -14.39
N ASN A 348 22.09 3.27 -13.37
CA ASN A 348 21.17 3.16 -12.24
C ASN A 348 19.72 3.33 -12.68
N ASP A 349 19.43 4.32 -13.54
CA ASP A 349 18.08 4.55 -14.08
C ASP A 349 17.61 3.36 -14.93
N PHE A 350 18.48 2.81 -15.78
CA PHE A 350 18.09 1.63 -16.58
C PHE A 350 17.79 0.41 -15.70
N VAL A 351 18.58 0.18 -14.64
CA VAL A 351 18.33 -0.91 -13.69
C VAL A 351 17.09 -0.64 -12.84
N GLU A 352 16.83 0.61 -12.47
CA GLU A 352 15.60 1.06 -11.82
C GLU A 352 14.38 0.73 -12.69
N GLU A 353 14.43 1.04 -13.99
CA GLU A 353 13.34 0.74 -14.91
C GLU A 353 13.08 -0.77 -14.99
N ILE A 354 14.12 -1.61 -15.04
CA ILE A 354 13.96 -3.08 -14.99
C ILE A 354 13.26 -3.51 -13.70
N TYR A 355 13.65 -2.93 -12.56
CA TYR A 355 13.00 -3.20 -11.27
C TYR A 355 11.52 -2.82 -11.31
N GLN A 356 11.17 -1.61 -11.76
CA GLN A 356 9.78 -1.17 -11.86
C GLN A 356 8.97 -2.03 -12.84
N HIS A 357 9.60 -2.50 -13.91
CA HIS A 357 9.03 -3.46 -14.85
C HIS A 357 8.96 -4.90 -14.33
N THR A 358 9.51 -5.20 -13.15
CA THR A 358 9.46 -6.55 -12.55
C THR A 358 8.58 -6.59 -11.30
N SER A 359 8.61 -5.52 -10.52
CA SER A 359 7.76 -5.33 -9.35
C SER A 359 6.28 -5.38 -9.72
N ASP A 360 5.48 -5.97 -8.84
CA ASP A 360 4.02 -5.95 -8.86
C ASP A 360 3.43 -4.90 -7.87
N ARG A 361 4.29 -4.06 -7.28
CA ARG A 361 3.85 -2.88 -6.51
C ARG A 361 3.03 -1.97 -7.42
N GLY A 362 1.79 -1.71 -7.03
CA GLY A 362 0.87 -0.83 -7.76
C GLY A 362 0.40 -1.33 -9.12
N SER A 363 0.79 -2.54 -9.55
CA SER A 363 0.33 -3.14 -10.81
C SER A 363 0.25 -4.66 -10.67
N LEU A 364 -0.98 -5.17 -10.65
CA LEU A 364 -1.27 -6.58 -10.43
C LEU A 364 -1.41 -7.37 -11.72
N GLU A 365 -1.00 -6.81 -12.85
CA GLU A 365 -0.83 -7.61 -14.06
C GLU A 365 0.43 -8.47 -13.87
N PRO A 366 0.33 -9.81 -13.84
CA PRO A 366 1.50 -10.67 -13.82
C PRO A 366 2.32 -10.35 -15.07
N LYS A 367 3.49 -9.74 -14.89
CA LYS A 367 4.34 -9.37 -16.01
C LYS A 367 4.98 -10.64 -16.55
N ASP A 368 4.63 -10.96 -17.78
CA ASP A 368 5.15 -12.13 -18.49
C ASP A 368 6.69 -12.03 -18.54
N PRO A 369 7.44 -13.09 -18.20
CA PRO A 369 8.91 -13.06 -18.30
C PRO A 369 9.40 -12.61 -19.69
N ASN A 370 8.64 -12.90 -20.75
CA ASN A 370 8.95 -12.41 -22.09
C ASN A 370 8.80 -10.89 -22.24
N GLU A 371 7.86 -10.27 -21.53
CA GLU A 371 7.69 -8.81 -21.53
C GLU A 371 8.88 -8.12 -20.84
N VAL A 372 9.44 -8.72 -19.78
CA VAL A 372 10.68 -8.23 -19.16
C VAL A 372 11.87 -8.34 -20.12
N ILE A 373 12.00 -9.46 -20.83
CA ILE A 373 13.06 -9.64 -21.84
C ILE A 373 12.92 -8.63 -22.98
N GLU A 374 11.70 -8.46 -23.51
CA GLU A 374 11.40 -7.47 -24.56
C GLU A 374 11.74 -6.05 -24.10
N PHE A 375 11.37 -5.69 -22.87
CA PHE A 375 11.68 -4.40 -22.26
C PHE A 375 13.21 -4.16 -22.19
N VAL A 376 13.95 -5.12 -21.64
CA VAL A 376 15.41 -5.04 -21.51
C VAL A 376 16.05 -4.91 -22.89
N PHE A 377 15.59 -5.68 -23.87
CA PHE A 377 16.11 -5.63 -25.23
C PHE A 377 15.89 -4.25 -25.87
N ALA A 378 14.68 -3.72 -25.79
CA ALA A 378 14.35 -2.39 -26.30
C ALA A 378 15.19 -1.29 -25.61
N GLY A 379 15.36 -1.37 -24.28
CA GLY A 379 16.20 -0.45 -23.54
C GLY A 379 17.66 -0.47 -23.98
N LEU A 380 18.25 -1.67 -24.13
CA LEU A 380 19.64 -1.82 -24.60
C LEU A 380 19.85 -1.27 -26.01
N GLN A 381 18.88 -1.44 -26.91
CA GLN A 381 18.92 -0.82 -28.24
C GLN A 381 18.94 0.71 -28.16
N GLY A 382 18.21 1.31 -27.22
CA GLY A 382 18.24 2.76 -26.95
C GLY A 382 19.63 3.28 -26.59
N TYR A 383 20.48 2.44 -26.00
CA TYR A 383 21.89 2.73 -25.69
C TYR A 383 22.86 2.34 -26.82
N GLU A 384 22.36 2.06 -28.03
CA GLU A 384 23.14 1.60 -29.19
C GLU A 384 23.93 0.31 -28.91
N ILE A 385 23.44 -0.55 -28.00
CA ILE A 385 24.06 -1.83 -27.67
C ILE A 385 23.55 -2.89 -28.63
N SER A 386 24.38 -3.25 -29.63
CA SER A 386 24.11 -4.35 -30.54
C SER A 386 24.34 -5.70 -29.84
N MET A 387 23.36 -6.60 -29.93
CA MET A 387 23.38 -7.90 -29.27
C MET A 387 23.42 -9.03 -30.28
N ASP A 388 24.44 -9.89 -30.16
CA ASP A 388 24.39 -11.26 -30.67
C ASP A 388 23.77 -12.19 -29.62
N ILE A 389 23.43 -13.42 -30.01
CA ILE A 389 22.75 -14.40 -29.14
C ILE A 389 23.57 -14.67 -27.87
N ASN A 390 24.90 -14.77 -27.97
CA ASN A 390 25.76 -15.09 -26.83
C ASN A 390 25.81 -13.95 -25.80
N ARG A 391 25.97 -12.71 -26.28
CA ARG A 391 25.95 -11.51 -25.43
C ARG A 391 24.58 -11.33 -24.79
N MET A 392 23.51 -11.59 -25.54
CA MET A 392 22.15 -11.53 -25.01
C MET A 392 21.96 -12.49 -23.84
N ASN A 393 22.39 -13.75 -23.99
CA ASN A 393 22.31 -14.74 -22.93
C ASN A 393 23.11 -14.33 -21.68
N GLU A 394 24.28 -13.71 -21.86
CA GLU A 394 25.09 -13.22 -20.75
C GLU A 394 24.38 -12.11 -19.96
N ILE A 395 23.88 -11.05 -20.63
CA ILE A 395 23.15 -9.98 -19.93
C ILE A 395 21.88 -10.51 -19.26
N LEU A 396 21.11 -11.33 -19.99
CA LEU A 396 19.88 -11.91 -19.47
C LEU A 396 20.13 -12.77 -18.22
N SER A 397 21.29 -13.42 -18.09
CA SER A 397 21.62 -14.15 -16.87
C SER A 397 21.68 -13.25 -15.63
N TYR A 398 22.27 -12.05 -15.73
CA TYR A 398 22.31 -11.08 -14.64
C TYR A 398 20.94 -10.46 -14.38
N VAL A 399 20.20 -10.14 -15.45
CA VAL A 399 18.83 -9.62 -15.35
C VAL A 399 17.93 -10.62 -14.64
N MET A 400 17.96 -11.90 -15.04
CA MET A 400 17.12 -12.93 -14.42
C MET A 400 17.49 -13.18 -12.95
N GLN A 401 18.76 -13.12 -12.59
CA GLN A 401 19.17 -13.16 -11.19
C GLN A 401 18.61 -11.98 -10.39
N MET A 402 18.61 -10.77 -10.97
CA MET A 402 17.99 -9.60 -10.35
C MET A 402 16.49 -9.76 -10.24
N VAL A 403 15.80 -10.07 -11.33
CA VAL A 403 14.34 -10.24 -11.42
C VAL A 403 13.84 -11.23 -10.37
N ASN A 404 14.49 -12.39 -10.25
CA ASN A 404 14.09 -13.41 -9.29
C ASN A 404 14.46 -13.08 -7.83
N SER A 405 15.18 -11.98 -7.60
CA SER A 405 15.53 -11.46 -6.27
C SER A 405 14.71 -10.22 -5.87
N VAL A 406 13.73 -9.82 -6.68
CA VAL A 406 12.78 -8.75 -6.35
C VAL A 406 11.64 -9.33 -5.49
N ARG A 407 11.31 -8.65 -4.39
CA ARG A 407 10.15 -9.01 -3.55
C ARG A 407 8.86 -8.66 -4.26
N LEU A 408 7.90 -9.58 -4.22
CA LEU A 408 6.61 -9.41 -4.89
C LEU A 408 5.47 -9.51 -3.87
N TRP A 409 4.49 -8.62 -4.00
CA TRP A 409 3.26 -8.66 -3.21
C TRP A 409 2.47 -9.94 -3.48
N SER A 410 2.42 -10.38 -4.74
CA SER A 410 1.80 -11.65 -5.15
C SER A 410 2.48 -12.88 -4.54
N ASN A 411 3.71 -12.73 -4.05
CA ASN A 411 4.46 -13.74 -3.30
C ASN A 411 4.43 -13.50 -1.79
N ASN A 412 3.50 -12.69 -1.30
CA ASN A 412 3.34 -12.35 0.12
C ASN A 412 4.64 -11.79 0.73
N GLY A 413 5.35 -10.96 -0.02
CA GLY A 413 6.60 -10.32 0.39
C GLY A 413 7.87 -11.12 0.08
N TYR A 414 7.76 -12.37 -0.38
CA TYR A 414 8.92 -13.16 -0.79
C TYR A 414 9.42 -12.80 -2.21
N THR A 415 10.72 -13.02 -2.42
CA THR A 415 11.29 -13.10 -3.77
C THR A 415 11.00 -14.45 -4.41
N PRO A 416 10.94 -14.55 -5.76
CA PRO A 416 10.87 -15.83 -6.45
C PRO A 416 11.98 -16.82 -6.02
N MET A 417 13.21 -16.34 -5.79
CA MET A 417 14.33 -17.17 -5.32
C MET A 417 14.12 -17.74 -3.92
N GLU A 418 13.53 -16.98 -3.00
CA GLU A 418 13.24 -17.47 -1.64
C GLU A 418 12.12 -18.51 -1.68
N LEU A 419 11.03 -18.26 -2.43
CA LEU A 419 9.94 -19.24 -2.58
C LEU A 419 10.44 -20.55 -3.20
N ALA A 420 11.26 -20.48 -4.25
CA ALA A 420 11.81 -21.66 -4.92
C ALA A 420 12.67 -22.52 -3.98
N LYS A 421 13.33 -21.93 -2.98
CA LYS A 421 14.09 -22.67 -1.97
C LYS A 421 13.19 -23.34 -0.93
N MET A 422 12.04 -22.75 -0.61
CA MET A 422 11.08 -23.31 0.34
C MET A 422 10.28 -24.46 -0.28
N HIS A 423 9.97 -24.37 -1.57
CA HIS A 423 9.30 -25.41 -2.33
C HIS A 423 10.19 -25.88 -3.47
N PRO A 424 11.25 -26.67 -3.18
CA PRO A 424 12.13 -27.19 -4.22
C PRO A 424 11.29 -28.05 -5.18
N VAL A 425 11.14 -27.56 -6.41
CA VAL A 425 10.42 -28.28 -7.45
C VAL A 425 11.30 -29.43 -7.93
N ASN A 426 10.77 -30.65 -7.93
CA ASN A 426 11.48 -31.77 -8.55
C ASN A 426 11.59 -31.49 -10.06
N PRO A 427 12.82 -31.40 -10.62
CA PRO A 427 13.03 -31.17 -12.05
C PRO A 427 12.23 -32.13 -12.93
N GLU A 428 12.05 -33.39 -12.49
CA GLU A 428 11.28 -34.43 -13.19
C GLU A 428 9.79 -34.11 -13.39
N ASN A 429 9.24 -33.19 -12.59
CA ASN A 429 7.85 -32.77 -12.65
C ASN A 429 7.66 -31.40 -13.33
N LEU A 430 8.73 -30.77 -13.81
CA LEU A 430 8.69 -29.48 -14.49
C LEU A 430 8.52 -29.66 -15.99
N THR A 431 7.45 -29.11 -16.54
CA THR A 431 7.26 -28.96 -17.98
C THR A 431 7.40 -27.50 -18.37
N VAL A 432 8.41 -27.17 -19.18
CA VAL A 432 8.63 -25.83 -19.73
C VAL A 432 7.87 -25.70 -21.04
N VAL A 433 7.10 -24.61 -21.16
CA VAL A 433 6.31 -24.29 -22.36
C VAL A 433 6.70 -22.93 -22.93
N PRO A 434 6.78 -22.77 -24.27
CA PRO A 434 7.13 -21.50 -24.89
C PRO A 434 5.99 -20.49 -24.88
N GLY A 435 6.29 -19.22 -24.63
CA GLY A 435 5.33 -18.11 -24.78
C GLY A 435 5.31 -17.46 -26.16
N SER A 436 6.36 -17.68 -26.98
CA SER A 436 6.56 -17.07 -28.31
C SER A 436 7.19 -18.07 -29.29
N THR A 437 7.13 -17.78 -30.59
CA THR A 437 7.82 -18.57 -31.63
C THR A 437 9.32 -18.62 -31.36
N MET A 438 9.93 -17.50 -30.97
CA MET A 438 11.35 -17.42 -30.66
C MET A 438 11.72 -18.28 -29.44
N ALA A 439 10.90 -18.27 -28.38
CA ALA A 439 11.11 -19.14 -27.23
C ALA A 439 10.97 -20.63 -27.59
N ALA A 440 10.05 -20.97 -28.49
CA ALA A 440 9.88 -22.35 -28.95
C ALA A 440 11.08 -22.86 -29.77
N GLU A 441 11.72 -21.98 -30.55
CA GLU A 441 12.96 -22.31 -31.28
C GLU A 441 14.13 -22.49 -30.30
N GLY A 442 14.33 -21.54 -29.37
CA GLY A 442 15.38 -21.64 -28.36
C GLY A 442 15.25 -22.88 -27.47
N LEU A 443 14.03 -23.24 -27.04
CA LEU A 443 13.80 -24.45 -26.23
C LEU A 443 14.14 -25.74 -26.98
N LYS A 444 13.94 -25.80 -28.30
CA LYS A 444 14.33 -26.98 -29.10
C LYS A 444 15.84 -27.16 -29.16
N GLU A 445 16.61 -26.08 -29.17
CA GLU A 445 18.07 -26.15 -29.22
C GLU A 445 18.67 -26.74 -27.94
N ILE A 446 18.03 -26.49 -26.79
CA ILE A 446 18.49 -26.97 -25.47
C ILE A 446 17.65 -28.13 -24.92
N GLU A 447 16.70 -28.67 -25.70
CA GLU A 447 15.72 -29.66 -25.24
C GLU A 447 16.38 -30.91 -24.64
N GLU A 448 17.42 -31.42 -25.29
CA GLU A 448 18.14 -32.61 -24.84
C GLU A 448 18.91 -32.37 -23.54
N ASP A 449 19.45 -31.17 -23.34
CA ASP A 449 20.14 -30.81 -22.09
C ASP A 449 19.13 -30.64 -20.95
N LEU A 450 17.96 -30.05 -21.22
CA LEU A 450 16.86 -29.95 -20.26
C LEU A 450 16.33 -31.33 -19.85
N LYS A 451 16.14 -32.25 -20.81
CA LYS A 451 15.74 -33.64 -20.51
C LYS A 451 16.76 -34.36 -19.63
N ARG A 452 18.06 -34.15 -19.86
CA ARG A 452 19.12 -34.70 -19.00
C ARG A 452 19.09 -34.17 -17.57
N MET A 453 18.57 -32.96 -17.39
CA MET A 453 18.31 -32.35 -16.08
C MET A 453 16.97 -32.78 -15.47
N GLY A 454 16.23 -33.68 -16.13
CA GLY A 454 14.89 -34.13 -15.73
C GLY A 454 13.75 -33.21 -16.17
N ILE A 455 14.04 -32.07 -16.80
CA ILE A 455 13.03 -31.07 -17.17
C ILE A 455 12.39 -31.45 -18.51
N GLN A 456 11.06 -31.53 -18.54
CA GLN A 456 10.31 -31.78 -19.77
C GLN A 456 10.07 -30.48 -20.53
N VAL A 457 10.03 -30.56 -21.86
CA VAL A 457 9.72 -29.41 -22.74
C VAL A 457 8.50 -29.76 -23.57
N ASP A 458 7.44 -28.97 -23.45
CA ASP A 458 6.24 -29.09 -24.29
C ASP A 458 6.07 -27.83 -25.14
N THR A 459 6.53 -27.92 -26.39
CA THR A 459 6.40 -26.83 -27.37
C THR A 459 5.01 -26.74 -28.01
N GLN A 460 4.08 -27.62 -27.63
CA GLN A 460 2.74 -27.71 -28.22
C GLN A 460 1.66 -27.13 -27.31
N GLN A 461 1.81 -27.26 -26.00
CA GLN A 461 0.78 -26.90 -25.01
C GLN A 461 0.20 -25.49 -25.18
N THR A 462 1.05 -24.51 -25.51
CA THR A 462 0.68 -23.10 -25.68
C THR A 462 0.51 -22.68 -27.14
N ALA A 463 0.84 -23.55 -28.10
CA ALA A 463 0.77 -23.24 -29.52
C ALA A 463 -0.68 -23.25 -30.00
N THR A 464 -1.10 -22.21 -30.73
CA THR A 464 -2.35 -22.21 -31.49
C THR A 464 -2.02 -22.33 -32.98
N GLU A 465 -2.59 -23.34 -33.64
CA GLU A 465 -2.47 -23.47 -35.09
C GLU A 465 -3.44 -22.51 -35.78
N VAL A 466 -2.88 -21.58 -36.54
CA VAL A 466 -3.66 -20.65 -37.36
C VAL A 466 -3.47 -20.97 -38.84
N PRO A 467 -4.49 -20.75 -39.69
CA PRO A 467 -4.32 -20.83 -41.13
C PRO A 467 -3.25 -19.84 -41.60
N SER A 468 -2.32 -20.33 -42.43
CA SER A 468 -1.27 -19.53 -43.05
C SER A 468 -1.39 -19.63 -44.57
N PHE A 469 -1.16 -18.53 -45.25
CA PHE A 469 -1.15 -18.45 -46.71
C PHE A 469 0.24 -18.05 -47.14
N SER A 470 0.92 -18.92 -47.90
CA SER A 470 2.23 -18.62 -48.46
C SER A 470 2.14 -18.44 -49.98
N TYR A 471 2.97 -17.53 -50.48
CA TYR A 471 3.05 -17.16 -51.89
C TYR A 471 4.46 -17.45 -52.40
N PRO A 472 4.85 -18.72 -52.54
CA PRO A 472 6.23 -19.10 -52.90
C PRO A 472 6.68 -18.54 -54.26
N ASN A 473 5.72 -18.22 -55.15
CA ASN A 473 5.97 -17.65 -56.48
C ASN A 473 5.51 -16.18 -56.60
N GLY A 474 5.43 -15.45 -55.48
CA GLY A 474 4.97 -14.06 -55.44
C GLY A 474 3.44 -13.91 -55.41
N LEU A 475 2.96 -12.68 -55.24
CA LEU A 475 1.53 -12.36 -55.00
C LEU A 475 0.57 -12.81 -56.11
N ASN A 476 1.08 -13.04 -57.32
CA ASN A 476 0.31 -13.54 -58.48
C ASN A 476 0.39 -15.07 -58.67
N GLY A 477 1.10 -15.78 -57.79
CA GLY A 477 1.26 -17.23 -57.82
C GLY A 477 0.14 -18.00 -57.12
N THR A 478 0.15 -19.33 -57.26
CA THR A 478 -0.81 -20.22 -56.57
C THR A 478 -0.64 -20.11 -55.05
N VAL A 479 -1.73 -19.80 -54.36
CA VAL A 479 -1.77 -19.71 -52.89
C VAL A 479 -1.60 -21.09 -52.29
N VAL A 480 -0.55 -21.28 -51.49
CA VAL A 480 -0.38 -22.50 -50.72
C VAL A 480 -0.97 -22.27 -49.33
N LYS A 481 -2.06 -22.99 -49.03
CA LYS A 481 -2.67 -23.03 -47.69
C LYS A 481 -1.86 -23.98 -46.82
N GLY A 482 -1.40 -23.48 -45.68
CA GLY A 482 -0.78 -24.27 -44.62
C GLY A 482 -1.33 -23.87 -43.26
N THR A 483 -0.76 -24.44 -42.22
CA THR A 483 -0.96 -24.01 -40.83
C THR A 483 0.36 -23.49 -40.27
N LYS A 484 0.30 -22.44 -39.47
CA LYS A 484 1.45 -21.92 -38.73
C LYS A 484 1.10 -21.95 -37.24
N LYS A 485 2.08 -22.32 -36.41
CA LYS A 485 1.97 -22.18 -34.95
C LYS A 485 2.21 -20.73 -34.57
N VAL A 486 1.26 -20.19 -33.81
CA VAL A 486 1.32 -18.87 -33.19
C VAL A 486 1.18 -19.09 -31.68
N TYR A 487 2.09 -18.50 -30.92
CA TYR A 487 2.13 -18.60 -29.47
C TYR A 487 1.52 -17.35 -28.83
N PRO A 488 1.17 -17.36 -27.52
CA PRO A 488 0.41 -16.29 -26.87
C PRO A 488 1.02 -14.89 -27.04
N ASN A 489 2.35 -14.77 -27.04
CA ASN A 489 3.06 -13.49 -27.15
C ASN A 489 3.42 -13.09 -28.59
N ASP A 490 3.19 -13.94 -29.59
CA ASP A 490 3.49 -13.60 -30.98
C ASP A 490 2.58 -12.48 -31.50
N PRO A 491 3.03 -11.70 -32.50
CA PRO A 491 2.17 -10.75 -33.20
C PRO A 491 0.92 -11.44 -33.76
N CYS A 492 -0.25 -10.82 -33.55
CA CYS A 492 -1.50 -11.40 -33.98
C CYS A 492 -1.57 -11.48 -35.52
N PRO A 493 -1.86 -12.65 -36.11
CA PRO A 493 -1.86 -12.85 -37.56
C PRO A 493 -2.96 -12.07 -38.30
N CYS A 494 -3.94 -11.49 -37.59
CA CYS A 494 -4.94 -10.60 -38.19
C CYS A 494 -4.41 -9.21 -38.56
N GLY A 495 -3.14 -8.91 -38.24
CA GLY A 495 -2.51 -7.62 -38.58
C GLY A 495 -2.92 -6.47 -37.65
N SER A 496 -3.54 -6.75 -36.51
CA SER A 496 -4.00 -5.73 -35.54
C SER A 496 -2.87 -4.99 -34.81
N GLY A 497 -1.62 -5.45 -34.95
CA GLY A 497 -0.47 -4.95 -34.19
C GLY A 497 -0.45 -5.36 -32.70
N LYS A 498 -1.44 -6.12 -32.23
CA LYS A 498 -1.52 -6.63 -30.85
C LYS A 498 -0.88 -8.02 -30.71
N LYS A 499 -0.47 -8.41 -29.49
CA LYS A 499 -0.08 -9.81 -29.18
C LYS A 499 -1.28 -10.75 -29.37
N PHE A 500 -1.04 -12.00 -29.75
CA PHE A 500 -2.08 -12.98 -30.03
C PHE A 500 -3.02 -13.16 -28.83
N LYS A 501 -2.50 -13.33 -27.60
CA LYS A 501 -3.26 -13.43 -26.35
C LYS A 501 -4.15 -12.22 -26.04
N LYS A 502 -3.80 -11.03 -26.56
CA LYS A 502 -4.56 -9.78 -26.39
C LYS A 502 -5.48 -9.48 -27.58
N CYS A 503 -5.60 -10.40 -28.55
CA CYS A 503 -6.40 -10.24 -29.77
C CYS A 503 -7.11 -11.55 -30.16
N CYS A 504 -6.75 -12.20 -31.26
CA CYS A 504 -7.45 -13.40 -31.75
C CYS A 504 -7.29 -14.63 -30.85
N GLY A 505 -6.35 -14.61 -29.91
CA GLY A 505 -6.16 -15.62 -28.87
C GLY A 505 -6.72 -15.23 -27.50
N LYS A 506 -7.45 -14.11 -27.41
CA LYS A 506 -8.13 -13.69 -26.18
C LYS A 506 -9.29 -14.66 -25.91
N ARG A 507 -9.18 -15.46 -24.85
CA ARG A 507 -10.28 -16.28 -24.33
C ARG A 507 -11.03 -15.53 -23.25
#